data_AF-A0AAV1DAS9-F1
#
_entry.id   AF-A0AAV1DAS9-F1
#
_cell.length_a   1.000
_cell.length_b   1.000
_cell.length_c   1.000
_cell.angle_alpha   90.00
_cell.angle_beta   90.00
_cell.angle_gamma   90.00
#
_symmetry.space_group_name_H-M   'P 1'
#
loop_
_entity.id
_entity.type
_entity.pdbx_description
1 polymer ?
#
loop_
_entity_poly.entity_id
_entity_poly.type
_entity_poly.pdbx_seq_one_letter_code
_entity_poly.pdbx_strand_id
1 'polypeptide(L)'
;MAGDQSVFVNMEEENHSSGNRIQPLSATPTKSEARMLDRKNQTPFTLGQRLGLDELVSLNVWRASIGELLGSAVLVFMIDTIVISTYESQVKMPNLIMAVMVGIIVTILLIAVFPVSGGHINPIISLSAALVGLISLSRAFIYIVAQCAGAILGALALKAVVNSSIERTFSLGGCTLTVVAPGPQGPVTVGLETAQAFWLEIFCSFIFLFASIWIAYDHRQRQRLGLLTVFSIIGIVIGLLVFVSTTVTATKGYAGAGINPARCFGAAVVRGGHLWDGHWVFWAGPAIACAAFYIYTKIIPTDHFHSEGYKHDFFGIVRTLTGSKR
;
A
#
# COMPACT_ATOMS: atom_id res chain seq x y z
N MET A 1 36.91 46.59 -39.90
CA MET A 1 36.28 47.21 -38.72
C MET A 1 35.79 46.08 -37.83
N ALA A 2 36.25 45.86 -36.62
CA ALA A 2 37.48 46.22 -35.92
C ALA A 2 37.68 45.06 -34.92
N GLY A 3 38.92 44.67 -34.69
CA GLY A 3 39.30 43.74 -33.64
C GLY A 3 40.55 44.25 -32.94
N ASP A 4 40.71 43.73 -31.72
CA ASP A 4 41.97 43.35 -31.05
C ASP A 4 42.41 44.12 -29.78
N GLN A 5 42.74 43.31 -28.75
CA GLN A 5 43.69 43.46 -27.61
C GLN A 5 43.61 44.67 -26.65
N SER A 6 43.98 44.65 -25.36
CA SER A 6 44.35 43.65 -24.34
C SER A 6 44.69 44.40 -23.01
N VAL A 7 44.66 43.69 -21.86
CA VAL A 7 45.51 43.86 -20.64
C VAL A 7 45.21 44.96 -19.58
N PHE A 8 44.88 44.46 -18.36
CA PHE A 8 45.18 44.87 -16.95
C PHE A 8 45.38 46.33 -16.52
N VAL A 9 44.83 46.69 -15.32
CA VAL A 9 45.56 47.12 -14.10
C VAL A 9 44.58 47.28 -12.90
N ASN A 10 44.96 46.73 -11.74
CA ASN A 10 44.41 46.91 -10.38
C ASN A 10 45.10 48.10 -9.66
N MET A 11 44.42 48.76 -8.69
CA MET A 11 44.93 49.21 -7.37
C MET A 11 43.91 50.17 -6.70
N GLU A 12 43.31 49.77 -5.56
CA GLU A 12 43.55 50.25 -4.15
C GLU A 12 42.69 51.48 -3.79
N GLU A 13 41.73 51.34 -2.84
CA GLU A 13 41.75 51.83 -1.43
C GLU A 13 41.88 53.38 -1.33
N GLU A 14 41.14 54.19 -0.56
CA GLU A 14 40.28 54.03 0.62
C GLU A 14 39.53 55.38 0.88
N ASN A 15 38.38 55.33 1.59
CA ASN A 15 37.80 56.31 2.55
C ASN A 15 37.63 57.82 2.21
N HIS A 16 36.39 58.38 2.25
CA HIS A 16 35.66 58.79 3.48
C HIS A 16 34.34 59.57 3.22
N SER A 17 33.29 59.19 3.99
CA SER A 17 32.17 60.01 4.52
C SER A 17 30.97 60.45 3.63
N SER A 18 29.77 59.93 3.95
CA SER A 18 28.71 60.68 4.64
C SER A 18 27.46 59.79 4.80
N GLY A 19 26.78 59.93 5.94
CA GLY A 19 25.85 58.94 6.46
C GLY A 19 24.48 58.88 5.79
N ASN A 20 23.92 57.67 5.74
CA ASN A 20 22.49 57.46 5.85
C ASN A 20 22.24 56.13 6.57
N ARG A 21 21.60 56.21 7.75
CA ARG A 21 21.28 55.05 8.59
C ARG A 21 20.07 54.35 7.99
N ILE A 22 20.30 53.34 7.14
CA ILE A 22 19.23 52.48 6.62
C ILE A 22 18.77 51.56 7.76
N GLN A 23 17.53 51.74 8.23
CA GLN A 23 16.87 50.73 9.07
C GLN A 23 16.77 49.43 8.25
N PRO A 24 17.24 48.27 8.76
CA PRO A 24 17.00 47.03 8.06
C PRO A 24 15.48 46.80 8.02
N LEU A 25 14.92 46.72 6.81
CA LEU A 25 13.56 46.20 6.61
C LEU A 25 13.44 44.90 7.41
N SER A 26 12.45 44.81 8.29
CA SER A 26 12.06 43.54 8.88
C SER A 26 11.70 42.61 7.73
N ALA A 27 12.58 41.66 7.42
CA ALA A 27 12.35 40.69 6.38
C ALA A 27 11.10 39.89 6.78
N THR A 28 10.02 40.04 6.02
CA THR A 28 8.86 39.15 6.12
C THR A 28 9.37 37.72 5.90
N PRO A 29 9.20 36.80 6.86
CA PRO A 29 9.74 35.46 6.73
C PRO A 29 9.21 34.82 5.46
N THR A 30 10.08 34.16 4.70
CA THR A 30 9.65 33.33 3.57
C THR A 30 8.61 32.30 4.04
N LYS A 31 7.70 31.83 3.16
CA LYS A 31 6.68 30.82 3.55
C LYS A 31 7.29 29.58 4.22
N SER A 32 8.54 29.23 3.91
CA SER A 32 9.32 28.18 4.57
C SER A 32 9.75 28.54 5.99
N GLU A 33 10.24 29.77 6.21
CA GLU A 33 10.63 30.26 7.54
C GLU A 33 9.42 30.46 8.45
N ALA A 34 8.31 30.99 7.91
CA ALA A 34 7.05 31.12 8.61
C ALA A 34 6.49 29.75 9.03
N ARG A 35 6.58 28.72 8.16
CA ARG A 35 6.23 27.33 8.50
C ARG A 35 7.15 26.72 9.54
N MET A 36 8.45 27.02 9.51
CA MET A 36 9.40 26.55 10.53
C MET A 36 9.16 27.21 11.90
N LEU A 37 8.80 28.49 11.91
CA LEU A 37 8.41 29.23 13.12
C LEU A 37 7.12 28.68 13.73
N ASP A 38 6.10 28.40 12.90
CA ASP A 38 4.87 27.73 13.35
C ASP A 38 5.13 26.35 13.95
N ARG A 39 6.08 25.60 13.36
CA ARG A 39 6.47 24.27 13.82
C ARG A 39 7.19 24.28 15.17
N LYS A 40 7.89 25.38 15.50
CA LYS A 40 8.55 25.60 16.79
C LYS A 40 7.57 25.93 17.92
N ASN A 41 6.39 26.47 17.59
CA ASN A 41 5.38 26.90 18.57
C ASN A 41 4.23 25.91 18.78
N GLN A 42 4.22 24.75 18.12
CA GLN A 42 3.21 23.72 18.37
C GLN A 42 3.52 22.95 19.66
N THR A 43 2.59 22.96 20.60
CA THR A 43 2.58 22.05 21.75
C THR A 43 2.69 20.60 21.25
N PRO A 44 3.52 19.75 21.88
CA PRO A 44 3.67 18.36 21.45
C PRO A 44 2.32 17.65 21.47
N PHE A 45 1.93 17.03 20.35
CA PHE A 45 0.69 16.27 20.25
C PHE A 45 0.63 15.17 21.32
N THR A 46 -0.54 15.03 21.95
CA THR A 46 -0.81 13.94 22.89
C THR A 46 -0.80 12.58 22.17
N LEU A 47 -0.57 11.49 22.90
CA LEU A 47 -0.59 10.14 22.34
C LEU A 47 -1.92 9.84 21.63
N GLY A 48 -3.05 10.21 22.24
CA GLY A 48 -4.38 10.01 21.64
C GLY A 48 -4.56 10.74 20.31
N GLN A 49 -4.03 11.97 20.20
CA GLN A 49 -4.05 12.73 18.94
C GLN A 49 -3.14 12.11 17.87
N ARG A 50 -1.99 11.53 18.25
CA ARG A 50 -1.11 10.82 17.31
C ARG A 50 -1.67 9.48 16.88
N LEU A 51 -2.38 8.77 17.75
CA LEU A 51 -3.11 7.54 17.40
C LEU A 51 -4.37 7.83 16.57
N GLY A 52 -4.89 9.06 16.62
CA GLY A 52 -6.11 9.48 15.94
C GLY A 52 -7.37 8.93 16.60
N LEU A 53 -7.42 8.86 17.94
CA LEU A 53 -8.59 8.30 18.64
C LEU A 53 -9.88 9.09 18.38
N ASP A 54 -9.77 10.38 18.03
CA ASP A 54 -10.87 11.21 17.57
C ASP A 54 -11.52 10.68 16.27
N GLU A 55 -10.75 9.97 15.44
CA GLU A 55 -11.24 9.38 14.20
C GLU A 55 -12.16 8.18 14.43
N LEU A 56 -12.12 7.55 15.62
CA LEU A 56 -13.00 6.42 15.97
C LEU A 56 -14.48 6.81 15.99
N VAL A 57 -14.78 8.06 16.32
CA VAL A 57 -16.15 8.61 16.38
C VAL A 57 -16.47 9.50 15.17
N SER A 58 -15.55 9.64 14.22
CA SER A 58 -15.72 10.52 13.07
C SER A 58 -16.62 9.92 12.00
N LEU A 59 -17.78 10.55 11.78
CA LEU A 59 -18.73 10.12 10.73
C LEU A 59 -18.11 10.10 9.33
N ASN A 60 -17.16 11.00 9.04
CA ASN A 60 -16.50 11.03 7.73
C ASN A 60 -15.60 9.80 7.53
N VAL A 61 -14.96 9.30 8.59
CA VAL A 61 -14.13 8.10 8.54
C VAL A 61 -15.01 6.85 8.35
N TRP A 62 -16.14 6.79 9.04
CA TRP A 62 -17.12 5.72 8.85
C TRP A 62 -17.79 5.74 7.48
N ARG A 63 -18.05 6.93 6.90
CA ARG A 63 -18.51 7.04 5.51
C ARG A 63 -17.45 6.56 4.51
N ALA A 64 -16.18 6.92 4.75
CA ALA A 64 -15.07 6.43 3.94
C ALA A 64 -14.91 4.90 4.06
N SER A 65 -15.11 4.32 5.25
CA SER A 65 -14.99 2.87 5.45
C SER A 65 -16.07 2.06 4.72
N ILE A 66 -17.24 2.65 4.41
CA ILE A 66 -18.21 2.03 3.49
C ILE A 66 -17.61 1.86 2.09
N GLY A 67 -16.81 2.82 1.61
CA GLY A 67 -16.08 2.70 0.35
C GLY A 67 -15.07 1.56 0.36
N GLU A 68 -14.34 1.40 1.47
CA GLU A 68 -13.42 0.27 1.69
C GLU A 68 -14.16 -1.08 1.73
N LEU A 69 -15.29 -1.15 2.43
CA LEU A 69 -16.12 -2.35 2.52
C LEU A 69 -16.66 -2.77 1.15
N LEU A 70 -17.32 -1.87 0.44
CA LEU A 70 -17.89 -2.18 -0.88
C LEU A 70 -16.79 -2.45 -1.91
N GLY A 71 -15.71 -1.66 -1.88
CA GLY A 71 -14.54 -1.86 -2.73
C GLY A 71 -13.91 -3.23 -2.54
N SER A 72 -13.67 -3.65 -1.29
CA SER A 72 -13.14 -4.99 -1.00
C SER A 72 -14.11 -6.12 -1.33
N ALA A 73 -15.42 -5.91 -1.19
CA ALA A 73 -16.43 -6.90 -1.62
C ALA A 73 -16.37 -7.14 -3.13
N VAL A 74 -16.37 -6.08 -3.93
CA VAL A 74 -16.26 -6.21 -5.39
C VAL A 74 -14.88 -6.75 -5.79
N LEU A 75 -13.81 -6.31 -5.12
CA LEU A 75 -12.45 -6.82 -5.36
C LEU A 75 -12.37 -8.33 -5.21
N VAL A 76 -12.85 -8.87 -4.08
CA VAL A 76 -12.80 -10.31 -3.81
C VAL A 76 -13.69 -11.08 -4.77
N PHE A 77 -14.94 -10.62 -4.96
CA PHE A 77 -15.84 -11.25 -5.92
C PHE A 77 -15.20 -11.35 -7.31
N MET A 78 -14.64 -10.26 -7.82
CA MET A 78 -14.08 -10.21 -9.17
C MET A 78 -12.77 -10.99 -9.29
N ILE A 79 -11.81 -10.80 -8.39
CA ILE A 79 -10.51 -11.49 -8.46
C ILE A 79 -10.70 -12.99 -8.32
N ASP A 80 -11.50 -13.46 -7.37
CA ASP A 80 -11.69 -14.89 -7.14
C ASP A 80 -12.47 -15.53 -8.30
N THR A 81 -13.43 -14.80 -8.89
CA THR A 81 -14.10 -15.21 -10.14
C THR A 81 -13.11 -15.30 -11.31
N ILE A 82 -12.20 -14.33 -11.45
CA ILE A 82 -11.16 -14.36 -12.49
C ILE A 82 -10.27 -15.60 -12.30
N VAL A 83 -9.87 -15.92 -11.07
CA VAL A 83 -9.07 -17.12 -10.78
C VAL A 83 -9.81 -18.38 -11.24
N ILE A 84 -11.06 -18.54 -10.80
CA ILE A 84 -11.91 -19.69 -11.15
C ILE A 84 -12.09 -19.78 -12.67
N SER A 85 -12.58 -18.71 -13.30
CA SER A 85 -12.89 -18.68 -14.73
C SER A 85 -11.67 -18.95 -15.58
N THR A 86 -10.50 -18.46 -15.17
CA THR A 86 -9.27 -18.64 -15.96
C THR A 86 -8.80 -20.08 -15.94
N TYR A 87 -8.86 -20.76 -14.80
CA TYR A 87 -8.51 -22.19 -14.74
C TYR A 87 -9.58 -23.09 -15.33
N GLU A 88 -10.86 -22.79 -15.11
CA GLU A 88 -11.98 -23.59 -15.63
C GLU A 88 -12.05 -23.55 -17.16
N SER A 89 -11.70 -22.42 -17.78
CA SER A 89 -11.72 -22.26 -19.25
C SER A 89 -10.65 -23.06 -20.00
N GLN A 90 -9.71 -23.72 -19.32
CA GLN A 90 -8.65 -24.55 -19.92
C GLN A 90 -7.84 -23.85 -21.04
N VAL A 91 -7.68 -22.53 -20.93
CA VAL A 91 -6.86 -21.73 -21.85
C VAL A 91 -5.38 -22.12 -21.76
N LYS A 92 -4.62 -21.92 -22.85
CA LYS A 92 -3.20 -22.32 -22.94
C LYS A 92 -2.29 -21.61 -21.93
N MET A 93 -2.59 -20.36 -21.59
CA MET A 93 -1.78 -19.53 -20.68
C MET A 93 -2.65 -18.91 -19.58
N PRO A 94 -3.17 -19.73 -18.64
CA PRO A 94 -4.12 -19.26 -17.63
C PRO A 94 -3.48 -18.20 -16.72
N ASN A 95 -2.25 -18.41 -16.27
CA ASN A 95 -1.57 -17.46 -15.39
C ASN A 95 -1.40 -16.06 -16.01
N LEU A 96 -1.17 -15.99 -17.34
CA LEU A 96 -1.03 -14.70 -18.05
C LEU A 96 -2.36 -13.97 -18.16
N ILE A 97 -3.43 -14.69 -18.54
CA ILE A 97 -4.77 -14.11 -18.65
C ILE A 97 -5.24 -13.63 -17.27
N MET A 98 -5.05 -14.44 -16.24
CA MET A 98 -5.37 -14.09 -14.86
C MET A 98 -4.63 -12.80 -14.44
N ALA A 99 -3.32 -12.74 -14.67
CA ALA A 99 -2.51 -11.57 -14.35
C ALA A 99 -3.01 -10.28 -15.03
N VAL A 100 -3.33 -10.34 -16.32
CA VAL A 100 -3.85 -9.19 -17.07
C VAL A 100 -5.22 -8.76 -16.52
N MET A 101 -6.13 -9.70 -16.31
CA MET A 101 -7.48 -9.41 -15.82
C MET A 101 -7.48 -8.86 -14.40
N VAL A 102 -6.65 -9.41 -13.51
CA VAL A 102 -6.45 -8.90 -12.14
C VAL A 102 -5.90 -7.47 -12.18
N GLY A 103 -4.91 -7.20 -13.03
CA GLY A 103 -4.36 -5.85 -13.16
C GLY A 103 -5.41 -4.82 -13.62
N ILE A 104 -6.20 -5.17 -14.64
CA ILE A 104 -7.28 -4.30 -15.17
C ILE A 104 -8.34 -4.02 -14.09
N ILE A 105 -8.86 -5.06 -13.43
CA ILE A 105 -9.93 -4.86 -12.45
C ILE A 105 -9.46 -4.05 -11.25
N VAL A 106 -8.21 -4.24 -10.79
CA VAL A 106 -7.67 -3.42 -9.70
C VAL A 106 -7.58 -1.96 -10.11
N THR A 107 -7.08 -1.65 -11.31
CA THR A 107 -7.04 -0.26 -11.79
C THR A 107 -8.44 0.38 -11.80
N ILE A 108 -9.45 -0.35 -12.30
CA ILE A 108 -10.84 0.14 -12.35
C ILE A 108 -11.39 0.38 -10.95
N LEU A 109 -11.17 -0.55 -10.02
CA LEU A 109 -11.64 -0.43 -8.64
C LEU A 109 -10.97 0.71 -7.90
N LEU A 110 -9.67 0.94 -8.12
CA LEU A 110 -8.99 2.10 -7.55
C LEU A 110 -9.61 3.40 -8.04
N ILE A 111 -9.89 3.53 -9.34
CA ILE A 111 -10.57 4.73 -9.89
C ILE A 111 -11.93 4.95 -9.23
N ALA A 112 -12.70 3.89 -9.02
CA ALA A 112 -14.05 3.97 -8.46
C ALA A 112 -14.06 4.30 -6.96
N VAL A 113 -13.18 3.69 -6.17
CA VAL A 113 -13.20 3.78 -4.70
C VAL A 113 -12.36 4.95 -4.19
N PHE A 114 -11.36 5.39 -4.95
CA PHE A 114 -10.44 6.45 -4.53
C PHE A 114 -11.12 7.75 -4.06
N PRO A 115 -12.15 8.29 -4.74
CA PRO A 115 -12.83 9.52 -4.31
C PRO A 115 -13.55 9.40 -2.97
N VAL A 116 -13.88 8.18 -2.52
CA VAL A 116 -14.65 7.93 -1.31
C VAL A 116 -13.74 7.78 -0.09
N SER A 117 -12.69 6.97 -0.20
CA SER A 117 -11.87 6.56 0.95
C SER A 117 -10.36 6.74 0.78
N GLY A 118 -9.90 7.03 -0.43
CA GLY A 118 -8.50 6.86 -0.84
C GLY A 118 -8.22 5.52 -1.51
N GLY A 119 -9.20 4.60 -1.58
CA GLY A 119 -9.13 3.38 -2.38
C GLY A 119 -8.07 2.40 -1.91
N HIS A 120 -7.96 2.14 -0.60
CA HIS A 120 -6.95 1.21 -0.10
C HIS A 120 -7.32 -0.23 -0.43
N ILE A 121 -8.56 -0.63 -0.14
CA ILE A 121 -9.17 -1.95 -0.41
C ILE A 121 -8.29 -3.16 -0.06
N ASN A 122 -7.30 -2.94 0.81
CA ASN A 122 -6.22 -3.86 1.14
C ASN A 122 -5.56 -3.45 2.47
N PRO A 123 -5.51 -4.37 3.46
CA PRO A 123 -4.87 -4.11 4.74
C PRO A 123 -3.41 -3.67 4.65
N ILE A 124 -2.63 -4.17 3.66
CA ILE A 124 -1.22 -3.78 3.52
C ILE A 124 -1.06 -2.30 3.16
N ILE A 125 -1.97 -1.75 2.35
CA ILE A 125 -1.96 -0.33 1.96
C ILE A 125 -2.35 0.51 3.16
N SER A 126 -3.38 0.11 3.90
CA SER A 126 -3.83 0.82 5.11
C SER A 126 -2.77 0.84 6.21
N LEU A 127 -2.11 -0.30 6.44
CA LEU A 127 -1.04 -0.40 7.43
C LEU A 127 0.18 0.42 6.99
N SER A 128 0.65 0.29 5.76
CA SER A 128 1.80 1.07 5.27
C SER A 128 1.53 2.57 5.28
N ALA A 129 0.33 3.02 4.88
CA ALA A 129 -0.08 4.41 4.96
C ALA A 129 -0.07 4.94 6.41
N ALA A 130 -0.51 4.13 7.37
CA ALA A 130 -0.47 4.49 8.78
C ALA A 130 0.95 4.56 9.35
N LEU A 131 1.82 3.61 8.97
CA LEU A 131 3.23 3.64 9.41
C LEU A 131 3.94 4.91 8.91
N VAL A 132 3.73 5.26 7.63
CA VAL A 132 4.25 6.49 7.02
C VAL A 132 3.61 7.76 7.61
N GLY A 133 2.41 7.64 8.22
CA GLY A 133 1.68 8.73 8.85
C GLY A 133 0.70 9.46 7.93
N LEU A 134 0.41 8.92 6.74
CA LEU A 134 -0.59 9.47 5.80
C LEU A 134 -2.02 9.37 6.35
N ILE A 135 -2.28 8.33 7.13
CA ILE A 135 -3.51 8.17 7.91
C ILE A 135 -3.14 7.83 9.36
N SER A 136 -4.10 7.97 10.29
CA SER A 136 -3.89 7.50 11.66
C SER A 136 -3.96 5.98 11.77
N LEU A 137 -3.37 5.41 12.82
CA LEU A 137 -3.54 4.00 13.16
C LEU A 137 -5.01 3.64 13.43
N SER A 138 -5.78 4.55 14.03
CA SER A 138 -7.22 4.35 14.27
C SER A 138 -8.01 4.22 12.97
N ARG A 139 -7.74 5.09 11.99
CA ARG A 139 -8.37 4.98 10.66
C ARG A 139 -7.94 3.72 9.92
N ALA A 140 -6.65 3.36 9.98
CA ALA A 140 -6.18 2.11 9.38
C ALA A 140 -6.89 0.89 9.99
N PHE A 141 -7.08 0.87 11.30
CA PHE A 141 -7.85 -0.19 11.97
C PHE A 141 -9.30 -0.26 11.44
N ILE A 142 -10.01 0.87 11.37
CA ILE A 142 -11.37 0.91 10.81
C ILE A 142 -11.40 0.40 9.36
N TYR A 143 -10.44 0.83 8.54
CA TYR A 143 -10.34 0.41 7.14
C TYR A 143 -10.08 -1.09 7.04
N ILE A 144 -9.17 -1.65 7.84
CA ILE A 144 -8.86 -3.09 7.83
C ILE A 144 -10.09 -3.92 8.21
N VAL A 145 -10.84 -3.50 9.24
CA VAL A 145 -12.09 -4.18 9.62
C VAL A 145 -13.12 -4.11 8.48
N ALA A 146 -13.29 -2.94 7.86
CA ALA A 146 -14.20 -2.77 6.73
C ALA A 146 -13.79 -3.61 5.51
N GLN A 147 -12.49 -3.67 5.20
CA GLN A 147 -11.93 -4.48 4.11
C GLN A 147 -12.17 -5.98 4.35
N CYS A 148 -11.97 -6.46 5.59
CA CYS A 148 -12.24 -7.85 5.95
C CYS A 148 -13.74 -8.19 5.85
N ALA A 149 -14.61 -7.32 6.36
CA ALA A 149 -16.05 -7.49 6.23
C ALA A 149 -16.49 -7.50 4.75
N GLY A 150 -15.96 -6.56 3.96
CA GLY A 150 -16.17 -6.50 2.52
C GLY A 150 -15.72 -7.77 1.81
N ALA A 151 -14.51 -8.24 2.10
CA ALA A 151 -13.97 -9.47 1.53
C ALA A 151 -14.84 -10.70 1.83
N ILE A 152 -15.39 -10.81 3.05
CA ILE A 152 -16.36 -11.86 3.39
C ILE A 152 -17.61 -11.75 2.52
N LEU A 153 -18.17 -10.54 2.36
CA LEU A 153 -19.35 -10.31 1.50
C LEU A 153 -19.06 -10.68 0.03
N GLY A 154 -17.89 -10.34 -0.48
CA GLY A 154 -17.46 -10.70 -1.82
C GLY A 154 -17.35 -12.22 -2.02
N ALA A 155 -16.74 -12.92 -1.07
CA ALA A 155 -16.65 -14.38 -1.09
C ALA A 155 -18.02 -15.06 -0.94
N LEU A 156 -18.92 -14.52 -0.11
CA LEU A 156 -20.31 -15.00 0.00
C LEU A 156 -21.08 -14.80 -1.31
N ALA A 157 -20.94 -13.64 -1.95
CA ALA A 157 -21.56 -13.38 -3.25
C ALA A 157 -21.05 -14.34 -4.32
N LEU A 158 -19.75 -14.64 -4.34
CA LEU A 158 -19.17 -15.63 -5.24
C LEU A 158 -19.75 -17.02 -4.97
N LYS A 159 -19.77 -17.46 -3.71
CA LYS A 159 -20.35 -18.74 -3.30
C LYS A 159 -21.82 -18.89 -3.72
N ALA A 160 -22.58 -17.80 -3.72
CA ALA A 160 -23.99 -17.81 -4.12
C ALA A 160 -24.20 -18.03 -5.63
N VAL A 161 -23.21 -17.69 -6.47
CA VAL A 161 -23.32 -17.80 -7.94
C VAL A 161 -22.61 -19.01 -8.54
N VAL A 162 -21.67 -19.63 -7.81
CA VAL A 162 -20.98 -20.86 -8.26
C VAL A 162 -21.64 -22.10 -7.71
N ASN A 163 -21.60 -23.20 -8.48
CA ASN A 163 -22.07 -24.49 -7.98
C ASN A 163 -21.08 -25.11 -6.98
N SER A 164 -21.55 -26.07 -6.19
CA SER A 164 -20.75 -26.74 -5.16
C SER A 164 -19.58 -27.58 -5.69
N SER A 165 -19.55 -27.88 -7.00
CA SER A 165 -18.40 -28.53 -7.63
C SER A 165 -17.27 -27.53 -7.82
N ILE A 166 -17.55 -26.39 -8.46
CA ILE A 166 -16.61 -25.28 -8.67
C ILE A 166 -16.10 -24.73 -7.32
N GLU A 167 -17.00 -24.54 -6.36
CA GLU A 167 -16.65 -24.12 -4.99
C GLU A 167 -15.56 -25.01 -4.37
N ARG A 168 -15.68 -26.33 -4.54
CA ARG A 168 -14.77 -27.31 -3.95
C ARG A 168 -13.48 -27.44 -4.75
N THR A 169 -13.56 -27.48 -6.07
CA THR A 169 -12.40 -27.66 -6.97
C THR A 169 -11.43 -26.49 -6.88
N PHE A 170 -11.95 -25.27 -6.83
CA PHE A 170 -11.11 -24.06 -6.85
C PHE A 170 -11.03 -23.36 -5.49
N SER A 171 -11.58 -23.95 -4.44
CA SER A 171 -11.53 -23.37 -3.08
C SER A 171 -12.06 -21.93 -3.02
N LEU A 172 -13.13 -21.65 -3.79
CA LEU A 172 -13.67 -20.30 -4.02
C LEU A 172 -12.65 -19.27 -4.53
N GLY A 173 -11.61 -19.70 -5.25
CA GLY A 173 -10.54 -18.83 -5.71
C GLY A 173 -9.69 -18.26 -4.57
N GLY A 174 -9.80 -18.79 -3.35
CA GLY A 174 -9.09 -18.31 -2.17
C GLY A 174 -7.59 -18.63 -2.19
N CYS A 175 -6.85 -18.01 -1.27
CA CYS A 175 -5.41 -18.20 -1.15
C CYS A 175 -5.07 -19.55 -0.49
N THR A 176 -4.33 -20.41 -1.19
CA THR A 176 -3.91 -21.73 -0.69
C THR A 176 -2.40 -21.88 -0.73
N LEU A 177 -1.81 -22.43 0.33
CA LEU A 177 -0.41 -22.86 0.37
C LEU A 177 -0.26 -24.25 -0.23
N THR A 178 -1.10 -25.16 0.24
CA THR A 178 -1.13 -26.56 -0.17
C THR A 178 -2.57 -27.05 -0.31
N VAL A 179 -2.74 -28.11 -1.10
CA VAL A 179 -4.00 -28.84 -1.23
C VAL A 179 -3.72 -30.34 -1.13
N VAL A 180 -4.72 -31.08 -0.66
CA VAL A 180 -4.66 -32.55 -0.63
C VAL A 180 -5.24 -33.09 -1.93
N ALA A 181 -4.42 -33.78 -2.71
CA ALA A 181 -4.80 -34.37 -3.99
C ALA A 181 -4.70 -35.91 -3.95
N PRO A 182 -5.47 -36.63 -4.77
CA PRO A 182 -5.32 -38.08 -4.90
C PRO A 182 -3.92 -38.44 -5.43
N GLY A 183 -3.22 -39.35 -4.75
CA GLY A 183 -1.92 -39.86 -5.14
C GLY A 183 -1.90 -41.38 -5.31
N PRO A 184 -0.80 -41.95 -5.86
CA PRO A 184 -0.72 -43.38 -6.19
C PRO A 184 -0.85 -44.33 -4.99
N GLN A 185 -0.53 -43.85 -3.78
CA GLN A 185 -0.53 -44.63 -2.52
C GLN A 185 -1.49 -44.05 -1.47
N GLY A 186 -2.40 -43.16 -1.89
CA GLY A 186 -3.29 -42.42 -0.99
C GLY A 186 -3.22 -40.91 -1.22
N PRO A 187 -3.91 -40.11 -0.38
CA PRO A 187 -3.89 -38.65 -0.48
C PRO A 187 -2.47 -38.09 -0.28
N VAL A 188 -2.04 -37.19 -1.16
CA VAL A 188 -0.75 -36.50 -1.08
C VAL A 188 -0.98 -34.99 -0.99
N THR A 189 -0.21 -34.33 -0.14
CA THR A 189 -0.21 -32.87 -0.04
C THR A 189 0.68 -32.30 -1.14
N VAL A 190 0.10 -31.51 -2.03
CA VAL A 190 0.80 -30.80 -3.10
C VAL A 190 0.66 -29.31 -2.91
N GLY A 191 1.73 -28.56 -3.14
CA GLY A 191 1.75 -27.12 -2.96
C GLY A 191 3.12 -26.64 -2.55
N LEU A 192 3.17 -25.39 -2.08
CA LEU A 192 4.39 -24.72 -1.70
C LEU A 192 4.65 -24.87 -0.20
N GLU A 193 5.90 -25.05 0.20
CA GLU A 193 6.26 -25.11 1.61
C GLU A 193 5.92 -23.78 2.31
N THR A 194 5.50 -23.85 3.57
CA THR A 194 5.12 -22.65 4.36
C THR A 194 6.22 -21.59 4.37
N ALA A 195 7.48 -21.98 4.54
CA ALA A 195 8.61 -21.05 4.55
C ALA A 195 8.81 -20.35 3.19
N GLN A 196 8.66 -21.09 2.09
CA GLN A 196 8.79 -20.56 0.73
C GLN A 196 7.63 -19.60 0.42
N ALA A 197 6.39 -19.97 0.76
CA ALA A 197 5.22 -19.10 0.62
C ALA A 197 5.37 -17.82 1.46
N PHE A 198 5.90 -17.93 2.67
CA PHE A 198 6.15 -16.80 3.55
C PHE A 198 7.14 -15.80 2.96
N TRP A 199 8.27 -16.28 2.44
CA TRP A 199 9.22 -15.40 1.74
C TRP A 199 8.61 -14.75 0.50
N LEU A 200 7.84 -15.53 -0.27
CA LEU A 200 7.18 -15.00 -1.46
C LEU A 200 6.17 -13.90 -1.12
N GLU A 201 5.37 -14.08 -0.06
CA GLU A 201 4.47 -13.03 0.45
C GLU A 201 5.23 -11.77 0.85
N ILE A 202 6.34 -11.88 1.58
CA ILE A 202 7.16 -10.74 1.99
C ILE A 202 7.68 -9.98 0.76
N PHE A 203 8.31 -10.69 -0.19
CA PHE A 203 8.93 -10.04 -1.35
C PHE A 203 7.90 -9.44 -2.30
N CYS A 204 6.84 -10.19 -2.65
CA CYS A 204 5.80 -9.67 -3.52
C CYS A 204 5.09 -8.47 -2.90
N SER A 205 4.80 -8.53 -1.60
CA SER A 205 4.20 -7.40 -0.86
C SER A 205 5.13 -6.18 -0.80
N PHE A 206 6.43 -6.38 -0.57
CA PHE A 206 7.40 -5.29 -0.56
C PHE A 206 7.52 -4.65 -1.94
N ILE A 207 7.64 -5.46 -3.00
CA ILE A 207 7.70 -4.96 -4.38
C ILE A 207 6.42 -4.22 -4.74
N PHE A 208 5.25 -4.72 -4.32
CA PHE A 208 3.98 -4.02 -4.52
C PHE A 208 4.00 -2.62 -3.89
N LEU A 209 4.41 -2.50 -2.62
CA LEU A 209 4.50 -1.22 -1.93
C LEU A 209 5.55 -0.30 -2.57
N PHE A 210 6.75 -0.83 -2.82
CA PHE A 210 7.90 -0.10 -3.34
C PHE A 210 7.70 0.38 -4.78
N ALA A 211 7.32 -0.50 -5.69
CA ALA A 211 7.27 -0.22 -7.12
C ALA A 211 5.99 0.49 -7.56
N SER A 212 4.92 0.49 -6.74
CA SER A 212 3.64 1.10 -7.13
C SER A 212 3.06 2.06 -6.10
N ILE A 213 2.87 1.62 -4.85
CA ILE A 213 2.20 2.45 -3.83
C ILE A 213 3.04 3.66 -3.42
N TRP A 214 4.37 3.54 -3.43
CA TRP A 214 5.27 4.67 -3.20
C TRP A 214 4.94 5.88 -4.09
N ILE A 215 4.66 5.64 -5.37
CA ILE A 215 4.33 6.70 -6.34
C ILE A 215 3.01 7.39 -5.96
N ALA A 216 2.05 6.65 -5.41
CA ALA A 216 0.79 7.22 -4.93
C ALA A 216 0.98 8.08 -3.66
N TYR A 217 1.97 7.73 -2.82
CA TYR A 217 2.31 8.46 -1.60
C TYR A 217 3.13 9.73 -1.88
N ASP A 218 3.95 9.75 -2.93
CA ASP A 218 4.65 10.98 -3.36
C ASP A 218 3.72 11.92 -4.13
N HIS A 219 3.22 12.95 -3.43
CA HIS A 219 2.33 13.96 -3.99
C HIS A 219 2.88 14.63 -5.26
N ARG A 220 4.20 14.81 -5.38
CA ARG A 220 4.82 15.44 -6.56
C ARG A 220 4.68 14.54 -7.79
N GLN A 221 4.98 13.24 -7.61
CA GLN A 221 4.85 12.28 -8.70
C GLN A 221 3.40 12.06 -9.07
N ARG A 222 2.51 11.91 -8.08
CA ARG A 222 1.07 11.78 -8.31
C ARG A 222 0.50 12.96 -9.08
N GLN A 223 0.88 14.19 -8.75
CA GLN A 223 0.44 15.38 -9.49
C GLN A 223 1.00 15.42 -10.91
N ARG A 224 2.26 15.01 -11.11
CA ARG A 224 2.91 15.03 -12.42
C ARG A 224 2.35 13.97 -13.37
N LEU A 225 2.10 12.75 -12.88
CA LEU A 225 1.66 11.62 -13.69
C LEU A 225 0.13 11.59 -13.87
N GLY A 226 -0.62 12.19 -12.96
CA GLY A 226 -2.08 12.11 -12.91
C GLY A 226 -2.57 10.80 -12.29
N LEU A 227 -3.79 10.84 -11.75
CA LEU A 227 -4.39 9.72 -11.01
C LEU A 227 -4.55 8.45 -11.86
N LEU A 228 -5.03 8.60 -13.09
CA LEU A 228 -5.25 7.47 -14.00
C LEU A 228 -3.95 6.68 -14.24
N THR A 229 -2.85 7.38 -14.54
CA THR A 229 -1.55 6.76 -14.76
C THR A 229 -1.05 6.03 -13.51
N VAL A 230 -1.19 6.65 -12.34
CA VAL A 230 -0.79 6.03 -11.06
C VAL A 230 -1.57 4.74 -10.82
N PHE A 231 -2.90 4.75 -11.00
CA PHE A 231 -3.73 3.56 -10.80
C PHE A 231 -3.47 2.47 -11.85
N SER A 232 -3.15 2.85 -13.09
CA SER A 232 -2.71 1.90 -14.12
C SER A 232 -1.39 1.23 -13.75
N ILE A 233 -0.41 1.99 -13.23
CA ILE A 233 0.87 1.41 -12.77
C ILE A 233 0.63 0.44 -11.62
N ILE A 234 -0.23 0.79 -10.64
CA ILE A 234 -0.58 -0.09 -9.52
C ILE A 234 -1.19 -1.41 -10.02
N GLY A 235 -2.15 -1.33 -10.94
CA GLY A 235 -2.77 -2.53 -11.54
C GLY A 235 -1.76 -3.37 -12.33
N ILE A 236 -0.92 -2.76 -13.14
CA ILE A 236 0.13 -3.47 -13.91
C ILE A 236 1.09 -4.19 -12.96
N VAL A 237 1.57 -3.53 -11.91
CA VAL A 237 2.49 -4.14 -10.94
C VAL A 237 1.82 -5.32 -10.22
N ILE A 238 0.56 -5.19 -9.78
CA ILE A 238 -0.18 -6.32 -9.20
C ILE A 238 -0.31 -7.46 -10.19
N GLY A 239 -0.71 -7.19 -11.44
CA GLY A 239 -0.81 -8.22 -12.47
C GLY A 239 0.50 -8.95 -12.69
N LEU A 240 1.62 -8.22 -12.79
CA LEU A 240 2.96 -8.81 -12.89
C LEU A 240 3.32 -9.67 -11.67
N LEU A 241 2.98 -9.24 -10.46
CA LEU A 241 3.23 -10.02 -9.24
C LEU A 241 2.37 -11.28 -9.17
N VAL A 242 1.11 -11.23 -9.62
CA VAL A 242 0.28 -12.43 -9.79
C VAL A 242 0.91 -13.37 -10.80
N PHE A 243 1.34 -12.87 -11.96
CA PHE A 243 1.99 -13.70 -12.99
C PHE A 243 3.27 -14.37 -12.46
N VAL A 244 4.16 -13.59 -11.84
CA VAL A 244 5.43 -14.08 -11.31
C VAL A 244 5.21 -15.09 -10.19
N SER A 245 4.35 -14.78 -9.20
CA SER A 245 4.15 -15.67 -8.06
C SER A 245 3.49 -17.01 -8.44
N THR A 246 2.57 -17.00 -9.41
CA THR A 246 1.90 -18.22 -9.91
C THR A 246 2.78 -19.02 -10.89
N THR A 247 3.70 -18.37 -11.61
CA THR A 247 4.52 -19.02 -12.65
C THR A 247 5.91 -19.45 -12.16
N VAL A 248 6.57 -18.67 -11.30
CA VAL A 248 7.90 -19.03 -10.77
C VAL A 248 7.83 -20.24 -9.87
N THR A 249 6.78 -20.35 -9.05
CA THR A 249 6.57 -21.50 -8.19
C THR A 249 5.98 -22.67 -8.96
N ALA A 250 5.12 -22.42 -9.97
CA ALA A 250 4.43 -23.38 -10.85
C ALA A 250 3.90 -24.65 -10.15
N THR A 251 3.68 -24.58 -8.83
CA THR A 251 3.39 -25.76 -8.03
C THR A 251 1.89 -25.90 -7.90
N LYS A 252 1.36 -27.03 -8.36
CA LYS A 252 -0.06 -27.36 -8.20
C LYS A 252 -0.44 -27.29 -6.71
N GLY A 253 -1.53 -26.62 -6.41
CA GLY A 253 -2.00 -26.43 -5.03
C GLY A 253 -1.63 -25.10 -4.39
N TYR A 254 -0.66 -24.37 -4.95
CA TYR A 254 -0.36 -23.00 -4.55
C TYR A 254 -1.14 -22.00 -5.40
N ALA A 255 -1.87 -21.07 -4.77
CA ALA A 255 -2.73 -20.11 -5.47
C ALA A 255 -1.98 -18.87 -6.02
N GLY A 256 -0.68 -18.73 -5.72
CA GLY A 256 0.06 -17.49 -5.93
C GLY A 256 0.10 -16.61 -4.67
N ALA A 257 0.89 -15.54 -4.72
CA ALA A 257 0.99 -14.61 -3.60
C ALA A 257 -0.34 -13.83 -3.45
N GLY A 258 -0.88 -13.82 -2.24
CA GLY A 258 -2.09 -13.13 -1.87
C GLY A 258 -1.93 -11.61 -1.93
N ILE A 259 -0.87 -11.05 -1.33
CA ILE A 259 -0.54 -9.59 -1.32
C ILE A 259 -1.66 -8.70 -0.73
N ASN A 260 -2.78 -9.31 -0.30
CA ASN A 260 -3.95 -8.68 0.26
C ASN A 260 -4.53 -9.59 1.37
N PRO A 261 -4.24 -9.29 2.64
CA PRO A 261 -4.69 -10.13 3.76
C PRO A 261 -6.22 -10.26 3.82
N ALA A 262 -6.97 -9.19 3.54
CA ALA A 262 -8.43 -9.23 3.57
C ALA A 262 -9.01 -10.16 2.51
N ARG A 263 -8.45 -10.16 1.29
CA ARG A 263 -8.87 -11.05 0.19
C ARG A 263 -8.64 -12.52 0.55
N CYS A 264 -7.50 -12.86 1.14
CA CYS A 264 -7.25 -14.22 1.60
C CYS A 264 -8.19 -14.59 2.77
N PHE A 265 -8.39 -13.67 3.71
CA PHE A 265 -9.26 -13.87 4.88
C PHE A 265 -10.72 -14.10 4.51
N GLY A 266 -11.29 -13.29 3.62
CA GLY A 266 -12.70 -13.41 3.22
C GLY A 266 -13.03 -14.78 2.65
N ALA A 267 -12.22 -15.27 1.71
CA ALA A 267 -12.38 -16.60 1.13
C ALA A 267 -12.19 -17.70 2.19
N ALA A 268 -11.21 -17.58 3.09
CA ALA A 268 -10.96 -18.57 4.15
C ALA A 268 -12.12 -18.67 5.14
N VAL A 269 -12.73 -17.55 5.53
CA VAL A 269 -13.92 -17.53 6.41
C VAL A 269 -15.10 -18.22 5.75
N VAL A 270 -15.36 -17.96 4.47
CA VAL A 270 -16.55 -18.47 3.78
C VAL A 270 -16.40 -19.93 3.34
N ARG A 271 -15.21 -20.32 2.86
CA ARG A 271 -14.94 -21.66 2.34
C ARG A 271 -14.49 -22.63 3.42
N GLY A 272 -13.74 -22.17 4.42
CA GLY A 272 -13.16 -22.99 5.49
C GLY A 272 -12.17 -24.05 5.00
N GLY A 273 -11.85 -25.00 5.88
CA GLY A 273 -10.95 -26.12 5.58
C GLY A 273 -9.50 -25.67 5.34
N HIS A 274 -8.87 -26.23 4.31
CA HIS A 274 -7.43 -26.06 4.04
C HIS A 274 -6.98 -24.62 3.74
N LEU A 275 -7.90 -23.67 3.51
CA LEU A 275 -7.53 -22.25 3.41
C LEU A 275 -7.06 -21.65 4.74
N TRP A 276 -7.32 -22.33 5.86
CA TRP A 276 -6.76 -21.96 7.16
C TRP A 276 -5.34 -22.52 7.38
N ASP A 277 -4.91 -23.49 6.57
CA ASP A 277 -3.59 -24.12 6.71
C ASP A 277 -2.51 -23.12 6.30
N GLY A 278 -1.75 -22.64 7.30
CA GLY A 278 -0.73 -21.61 7.11
C GLY A 278 -1.27 -20.22 6.77
N HIS A 279 -2.56 -19.94 7.03
CA HIS A 279 -3.21 -18.67 6.72
C HIS A 279 -2.50 -17.43 7.30
N TRP A 280 -1.83 -17.60 8.44
CA TRP A 280 -1.06 -16.55 9.10
C TRP A 280 0.02 -15.94 8.18
N VAL A 281 0.52 -16.70 7.19
CA VAL A 281 1.49 -16.23 6.20
C VAL A 281 0.98 -15.03 5.42
N PHE A 282 -0.30 -15.03 5.04
CA PHE A 282 -0.96 -13.93 4.31
C PHE A 282 -1.16 -12.68 5.14
N TRP A 283 -0.87 -12.71 6.45
CA TRP A 283 -0.91 -11.56 7.34
C TRP A 283 0.48 -11.12 7.76
N ALA A 284 1.29 -12.06 8.26
CA ALA A 284 2.63 -11.80 8.76
C ALA A 284 3.58 -11.35 7.64
N GLY A 285 3.52 -11.99 6.46
CA GLY A 285 4.38 -11.63 5.33
C GLY A 285 4.15 -10.19 4.87
N PRO A 286 2.91 -9.80 4.52
CA PRO A 286 2.57 -8.41 4.19
C PRO A 286 2.88 -7.40 5.30
N ALA A 287 2.68 -7.76 6.58
CA ALA A 287 3.02 -6.87 7.70
C ALA A 287 4.53 -6.60 7.81
N ILE A 288 5.37 -7.61 7.62
CA ILE A 288 6.83 -7.45 7.57
C ILE A 288 7.22 -6.58 6.37
N ALA A 289 6.58 -6.76 5.22
CA ALA A 289 6.80 -5.91 4.06
C ALA A 289 6.43 -4.44 4.33
N CYS A 290 5.35 -4.16 5.06
CA CYS A 290 5.02 -2.79 5.50
C CYS A 290 6.13 -2.20 6.38
N ALA A 291 6.67 -2.97 7.33
CA ALA A 291 7.74 -2.51 8.20
C ALA A 291 9.03 -2.24 7.41
N ALA A 292 9.41 -3.15 6.49
CA ALA A 292 10.57 -2.97 5.61
C ALA A 292 10.41 -1.74 4.70
N PHE A 293 9.22 -1.56 4.11
CA PHE A 293 8.88 -0.37 3.32
C PHE A 293 8.97 0.90 4.14
N TYR A 294 8.46 0.91 5.37
CA TYR A 294 8.58 2.05 6.27
C TYR A 294 10.04 2.40 6.58
N ILE A 295 10.87 1.41 6.89
CA ILE A 295 12.32 1.62 7.12
C ILE A 295 12.96 2.24 5.88
N TYR A 296 12.64 1.72 4.69
CA TYR A 296 13.09 2.31 3.43
C TYR A 296 12.71 3.79 3.31
N THR A 297 11.48 4.18 3.68
CA THR A 297 11.03 5.59 3.64
C THR A 297 11.88 6.53 4.51
N LYS A 298 12.56 5.99 5.54
CA LYS A 298 13.37 6.77 6.49
C LYS A 298 14.84 6.86 6.11
N ILE A 299 15.32 5.99 5.22
CA ILE A 299 16.68 6.04 4.69
C ILE A 299 16.81 7.15 3.63
N ILE A 300 15.70 7.49 2.94
CA ILE A 300 15.70 8.51 1.89
C ILE A 300 15.92 9.90 2.51
N PRO A 301 16.81 10.74 1.92
CA PRO A 301 17.01 12.10 2.38
C PRO A 301 15.70 12.88 2.46
N THR A 302 15.49 13.61 3.56
CA THR A 302 14.23 14.30 3.88
C THR A 302 13.78 15.31 2.83
N ASP A 303 14.71 15.84 2.03
CA ASP A 303 14.42 16.74 0.90
C ASP A 303 13.70 16.04 -0.28
N HIS A 304 13.82 14.71 -0.35
CA HIS A 304 13.23 13.90 -1.42
C HIS A 304 11.89 13.29 -1.02
N PHE A 305 11.62 13.14 0.28
CA PHE A 305 10.37 12.62 0.80
C PHE A 305 10.02 13.30 2.13
N HIS A 306 9.07 14.23 2.10
CA HIS A 306 8.58 14.95 3.29
C HIS A 306 7.72 14.04 4.18
N SER A 307 8.30 12.99 4.77
CA SER A 307 7.63 12.21 5.83
C SER A 307 7.71 12.89 7.20
N GLU A 308 8.71 13.75 7.40
CA GLU A 308 8.84 14.48 8.65
C GLU A 308 7.74 15.53 8.78
N GLY A 309 6.82 15.32 9.73
CA GLY A 309 5.77 16.30 10.07
C GLY A 309 4.34 15.81 9.91
N TYR A 310 4.14 14.58 9.42
CA TYR A 310 2.84 13.96 9.53
C TYR A 310 2.45 13.78 11.00
N LYS A 311 1.24 14.21 11.35
CA LYS A 311 0.67 14.12 12.71
C LYS A 311 0.74 12.69 13.27
N HIS A 312 0.69 11.70 12.40
CA HIS A 312 0.55 10.28 12.73
C HIS A 312 1.81 9.42 12.45
N ASP A 313 2.98 10.01 12.18
CA ASP A 313 4.21 9.23 11.90
C ASP A 313 4.58 8.26 13.05
N PHE A 314 4.87 7.00 12.70
CA PHE A 314 5.04 5.91 13.67
C PHE A 314 6.19 6.14 14.66
N PHE A 315 7.38 6.56 14.20
CA PHE A 315 8.49 6.91 15.12
C PHE A 315 8.11 8.06 16.07
N GLY A 316 7.26 8.99 15.63
CA GLY A 316 6.70 10.02 16.49
C GLY A 316 5.79 9.47 17.59
N ILE A 317 4.99 8.44 17.28
CA ILE A 317 4.17 7.71 18.26
C ILE A 317 5.06 6.98 19.27
N VAL A 318 6.03 6.20 18.79
CA VAL A 318 6.98 5.44 19.65
C VAL A 318 7.74 6.38 20.58
N ARG A 319 8.25 7.51 20.07
CA ARG A 319 8.95 8.51 20.89
C ARG A 319 8.06 9.11 21.98
N THR A 320 6.78 9.32 21.67
CA THR A 320 5.81 9.84 22.66
C THR A 320 5.50 8.81 23.73
N LEU A 321 5.43 7.52 23.37
CA LEU A 321 5.26 6.40 24.29
C LEU A 321 6.46 6.21 25.23
N THR A 322 7.69 6.31 24.69
CA THR A 322 8.91 6.05 25.46
C THR A 322 9.41 7.26 26.26
N GLY A 323 8.74 8.42 26.16
CA GLY A 323 9.11 9.63 26.91
C GLY A 323 10.45 10.26 26.50
N SER A 324 11.06 9.82 25.39
CA SER A 324 12.36 10.30 24.94
C SER A 324 12.25 11.73 24.41
N LYS A 325 12.67 12.71 25.22
CA LYS A 325 12.92 14.09 24.80
C LYS A 325 14.34 14.20 24.22
N ARG A 326 14.50 15.02 23.19
CA ARG A 326 15.80 15.36 22.59
C ARG A 326 16.77 15.92 23.62
#